data_AF-A0A7V5UK38-F1
#
_entry.id   AF-A0A7V5UK38-F1
#
_cell.length_a   1.000
_cell.length_b   1.000
_cell.length_c   1.000
_cell.angle_alpha   90.00
_cell.angle_beta   90.00
_cell.angle_gamma   90.00
#
_symmetry.space_group_name_H-M   'P 1'
#
loop_
_entity.id
_entity.type
_entity.pdbx_description
1 polymer ?
#
loop_
_entity_poly.entity_id
_entity_poly.type
_entity_poly.pdbx_seq_one_letter_code
_entity_poly.pdbx_strand_id
1 'polypeptide(L)'
;MMALERTERLALWYLFCSLAGLSTNIGATDVGASEPGSNERAQWIWCVPDRAPRVRAVFQGAFELDQLPTSAWLRCAGESAGLELFINGAPVASRDPYDPLFLADVVESLRRGHNTISVQAASCQGPAAFFLQLELTLRDGSRKTIATDRQWLATVSGRSTGMPAVEFGVVDDKLLVPIERRVEIVATDNYEQWRQASGAASAVDGARFVIAPGFEIQLVRTAAPSEGSWVSMAFDRAGRLILAKEKEGLLRLTLTEDGGAVRQVESIDDRLEECRGLLCVGEDLFANANNSKALYRLVGDGKGGFRKPEVVFASTGGVGHGRNDLALGPDGMIYTIHGDAVDLLKKAKDFTSPFREARRGRTTREGHLLRVDPRSGKIEILLSGLRNPFGIAFNRDGEAFTYDADAEYDMGAPWYRPTRVNHLAVGGDYGWRGVTKQWPPYYPDHPDNALPNLDIGKGSPTAIAFGTESSFPGKYRDALFVLD
;
A
#
# COMPACT_ATOMS: atom_id res chain seq x y z
N MET A 1 -16.54 50.17 -14.54
CA MET A 1 -16.06 49.66 -15.85
C MET A 1 -14.55 49.43 -15.82
N MET A 2 -14.10 48.58 -14.88
CA MET A 2 -12.71 48.08 -14.76
C MET A 2 -12.71 47.01 -13.64
N ALA A 3 -13.22 45.81 -13.93
CA ALA A 3 -13.15 44.65 -13.03
C ALA A 3 -13.47 43.32 -13.76
N LEU A 4 -13.20 43.25 -15.07
CA LEU A 4 -13.52 42.08 -15.90
C LEU A 4 -12.43 41.89 -16.98
N GLU A 5 -11.17 41.78 -16.56
CA GLU A 5 -10.05 41.56 -17.50
C GLU A 5 -8.82 40.87 -16.89
N ARG A 6 -8.95 40.21 -15.72
CA ARG A 6 -7.81 39.53 -15.06
C ARG A 6 -7.93 38.01 -14.88
N THR A 7 -9.01 37.40 -15.36
CA THR A 7 -9.24 35.95 -15.19
C THR A 7 -8.76 35.10 -16.38
N GLU A 8 -8.35 35.71 -17.50
CA GLU A 8 -7.93 34.95 -18.70
C GLU A 8 -6.41 34.81 -18.90
N ARG A 9 -5.57 35.38 -18.01
CA ARG A 9 -4.10 35.31 -18.15
C ARG A 9 -3.38 34.33 -17.20
N LEU A 10 -4.11 33.66 -16.29
CA LEU A 10 -3.53 32.63 -15.41
C LEU A 10 -3.70 31.19 -15.95
N ALA A 11 -4.53 30.96 -16.96
CA ALA A 11 -4.71 29.65 -17.58
C ALA A 11 -3.64 29.30 -18.65
N LEU A 12 -2.82 30.27 -19.09
CA LEU A 12 -1.82 30.06 -20.16
C LEU A 12 -0.40 29.71 -19.65
N TRP A 13 -0.14 29.75 -18.34
CA TRP A 13 1.19 29.45 -17.80
C TRP A 13 1.41 27.99 -17.39
N TYR A 14 0.35 27.18 -17.32
CA TYR A 14 0.46 25.73 -17.04
C TYR A 14 0.68 24.88 -18.31
N LEU A 15 0.63 25.46 -19.51
CA LEU A 15 0.73 24.72 -20.78
C LEU A 15 2.12 24.78 -21.45
N PHE A 16 3.14 25.36 -20.81
CA PHE A 16 4.46 25.59 -21.45
C PHE A 16 5.67 24.92 -20.79
N CYS A 17 5.47 24.00 -19.82
CA CYS A 17 6.57 23.29 -19.15
C CYS A 17 6.68 21.78 -19.48
N SER A 18 6.18 21.35 -20.65
CA SER A 18 6.32 19.95 -21.12
C SER A 18 6.96 19.81 -22.50
N LEU A 19 7.66 20.83 -23.00
CA LEU A 19 8.37 20.82 -24.28
C LEU A 19 9.81 21.31 -24.12
N ALA A 20 10.66 20.51 -23.46
CA ALA A 20 12.12 20.62 -23.58
C ALA A 20 12.79 19.33 -23.06
N GLY A 21 12.78 18.29 -23.89
CA GLY A 21 13.55 17.06 -23.69
C GLY A 21 14.17 16.64 -25.02
N LEU A 22 15.13 17.43 -25.52
CA LEU A 22 16.02 16.99 -26.60
C LEU A 22 16.95 15.93 -26.01
N SER A 23 16.72 14.66 -26.35
CA SER A 23 17.74 13.61 -26.26
C SER A 23 18.04 13.09 -27.66
N THR A 24 19.31 13.24 -28.02
CA THR A 24 19.94 12.80 -29.26
C THR A 24 19.85 11.29 -29.43
N ASN A 25 19.24 10.84 -30.53
CA ASN A 25 19.33 9.47 -31.03
C ASN A 25 20.73 9.20 -31.60
N ILE A 26 21.44 8.24 -31.02
CA ILE A 26 22.52 7.50 -31.67
C ILE A 26 22.03 6.06 -31.78
N GLY A 27 22.02 5.53 -32.99
CA GLY A 27 21.32 4.31 -33.34
C GLY A 27 21.93 3.03 -32.79
N ALA A 28 21.06 2.05 -32.58
CA ALA A 28 21.36 0.64 -32.75
C ALA A 28 20.26 0.06 -33.64
N THR A 29 20.63 -0.28 -34.87
CA THR A 29 19.81 -1.11 -35.75
C THR A 29 19.81 -2.52 -35.20
N ASP A 30 18.70 -2.94 -34.60
CA ASP A 30 18.44 -4.35 -34.36
C ASP A 30 17.30 -4.78 -35.28
N VAL A 31 17.67 -5.49 -36.35
CA VAL A 31 16.75 -6.16 -37.26
C VAL A 31 16.43 -7.50 -36.59
N GLY A 32 15.49 -7.48 -35.66
CA GLY A 32 14.91 -8.66 -35.01
C GLY A 32 13.48 -8.87 -35.50
N ALA A 33 13.22 -10.04 -36.10
CA ALA A 33 11.91 -10.44 -36.59
C ALA A 33 10.83 -10.32 -35.48
N SER A 34 9.74 -9.61 -35.77
CA SER A 34 8.61 -9.46 -34.86
C SER A 34 7.77 -10.74 -34.83
N GLU A 35 7.85 -11.49 -33.74
CA GLU A 35 6.71 -12.32 -33.33
C GLU A 35 5.53 -11.41 -32.94
N PRO A 36 4.26 -11.82 -33.15
CA PRO A 36 3.10 -11.03 -32.75
C PRO A 36 2.94 -11.11 -31.22
N GLY A 37 3.70 -10.30 -30.49
CA GLY A 37 3.58 -10.17 -29.04
C GLY A 37 2.28 -9.46 -28.66
N SER A 38 1.40 -10.16 -27.96
CA SER A 38 0.27 -9.56 -27.24
C SER A 38 0.81 -8.57 -26.22
N ASN A 39 0.46 -7.29 -26.35
CA ASN A 39 0.76 -6.33 -25.30
C ASN A 39 -0.14 -6.65 -24.09
N GLU A 40 0.44 -7.01 -22.94
CA GLU A 40 -0.33 -7.35 -21.73
C GLU A 40 -1.12 -6.16 -21.17
N ARG A 41 -0.81 -4.94 -21.60
CA ARG A 41 -1.43 -3.70 -21.13
C ARG A 41 -2.18 -2.97 -22.23
N ALA A 42 -3.40 -2.55 -21.89
CA ALA A 42 -4.21 -1.74 -22.79
C ALA A 42 -3.53 -0.42 -23.16
N GLN A 43 -3.68 -0.06 -24.43
CA GLN A 43 -3.34 1.23 -24.99
C GLN A 43 -4.62 2.05 -25.15
N TRP A 44 -4.51 3.36 -24.94
CA TRP A 44 -5.48 4.31 -25.46
C TRP A 44 -5.39 4.31 -26.98
N ILE A 45 -6.47 3.95 -27.66
CA ILE A 45 -6.50 3.88 -29.12
C ILE A 45 -7.56 4.80 -29.74
N TRP A 46 -7.30 5.22 -30.99
CA TRP A 46 -8.28 5.85 -31.86
C TRP A 46 -8.04 5.48 -33.34
N CYS A 47 -8.85 6.03 -34.24
CA CYS A 47 -8.86 5.66 -35.67
C CYS A 47 -8.00 6.56 -36.57
N VAL A 48 -7.62 7.75 -36.09
CA VAL A 48 -6.78 8.71 -36.81
C VAL A 48 -5.89 9.46 -35.81
N PRO A 49 -4.69 9.93 -36.20
CA PRO A 49 -3.81 10.69 -35.31
C PRO A 49 -4.43 12.01 -34.83
N ASP A 50 -5.15 12.69 -35.72
CA ASP A 50 -5.91 13.90 -35.40
C ASP A 50 -7.25 13.49 -34.76
N ARG A 51 -7.32 13.55 -33.43
CA ARG A 51 -8.46 13.12 -32.61
C ARG A 51 -9.63 14.12 -32.67
N ALA A 52 -10.11 14.34 -33.89
CA ALA A 52 -11.15 15.32 -34.19
C ALA A 52 -12.53 14.94 -33.61
N PRO A 53 -13.37 15.93 -33.30
CA PRO A 53 -14.72 15.70 -32.79
C PRO A 53 -15.66 15.17 -33.89
N ARG A 54 -16.76 14.51 -33.48
CA ARG A 54 -17.85 14.02 -34.35
C ARG A 54 -17.46 12.95 -35.37
N VAL A 55 -16.39 12.21 -35.09
CA VAL A 55 -15.97 11.04 -35.85
C VAL A 55 -16.69 9.82 -35.32
N ARG A 56 -17.28 9.03 -36.22
CA ARG A 56 -17.79 7.69 -35.90
C ARG A 56 -16.88 6.64 -36.50
N ALA A 57 -16.46 5.68 -35.68
CA ALA A 57 -15.58 4.62 -36.08
C ALA A 57 -15.99 3.29 -35.42
N VAL A 58 -15.75 2.20 -36.13
CA VAL A 58 -15.91 0.84 -35.61
C VAL A 58 -14.53 0.23 -35.45
N PHE A 59 -14.22 -0.20 -34.24
CA PHE A 59 -12.98 -0.88 -33.89
C PHE A 59 -13.25 -2.37 -33.71
N GLN A 60 -12.38 -3.21 -34.24
CA GLN A 60 -12.51 -4.67 -34.17
C GLN A 60 -11.20 -5.30 -33.71
N GLY A 61 -11.30 -6.13 -32.67
CA GLY A 61 -10.26 -7.02 -32.19
C GLY A 61 -10.76 -8.46 -32.27
N ALA A 62 -9.88 -9.39 -32.62
CA ALA A 62 -10.20 -10.81 -32.71
C ALA A 62 -9.18 -11.64 -31.95
N PHE A 63 -9.63 -12.75 -31.37
CA PHE A 63 -8.77 -13.67 -30.64
C PHE A 63 -9.36 -15.08 -30.63
N GLU A 64 -8.48 -16.07 -30.49
CA GLU A 64 -8.85 -17.48 -30.38
C GLU A 64 -8.82 -17.94 -28.92
N LEU A 65 -9.78 -18.83 -28.58
CA LEU A 65 -9.88 -19.52 -27.31
C LEU A 65 -9.93 -21.03 -27.50
N ASP A 66 -8.88 -21.74 -27.09
CA ASP A 66 -8.86 -23.21 -27.15
C ASP A 66 -9.82 -23.87 -26.16
N GLN A 67 -10.13 -23.16 -25.07
CA GLN A 67 -11.04 -23.56 -24.00
C GLN A 67 -11.84 -22.35 -23.51
N LEU A 68 -13.03 -22.60 -22.95
CA LEU A 68 -13.82 -21.54 -22.31
C LEU A 68 -13.19 -21.14 -20.97
N PRO A 69 -13.10 -19.84 -20.67
CA PRO A 69 -12.62 -19.36 -19.38
C PRO A 69 -13.59 -19.68 -18.25
N THR A 70 -13.08 -19.68 -17.01
CA THR A 70 -13.88 -19.73 -15.79
C THR A 70 -14.37 -18.34 -15.35
N SER A 71 -13.66 -17.28 -15.75
CA SER A 71 -14.06 -15.88 -15.55
C SER A 71 -13.53 -15.01 -16.69
N ALA A 72 -14.26 -13.97 -17.08
CA ALA A 72 -13.83 -13.05 -18.12
C ALA A 72 -14.19 -11.59 -17.77
N TRP A 73 -13.28 -10.87 -17.12
CA TRP A 73 -13.53 -9.51 -16.66
C TRP A 73 -13.18 -8.48 -17.74
N LEU A 74 -14.20 -7.83 -18.29
CA LEU A 74 -14.07 -6.76 -19.27
C LEU A 74 -14.02 -5.39 -18.57
N ARG A 75 -13.01 -4.60 -18.91
CA ARG A 75 -12.85 -3.20 -18.51
C ARG A 75 -12.81 -2.30 -19.73
N CYS A 76 -13.52 -1.18 -19.70
CA CYS A 76 -13.36 -0.15 -20.74
C CYS A 76 -13.75 1.24 -20.24
N ALA A 77 -13.13 2.26 -20.82
CA ALA A 77 -13.54 3.65 -20.66
C ALA A 77 -13.25 4.43 -21.95
N GLY A 78 -14.06 5.46 -22.20
CA GLY A 78 -13.91 6.39 -23.32
C GLY A 78 -13.64 7.80 -22.82
N GLU A 79 -12.57 8.41 -23.32
CA GLU A 79 -12.23 9.82 -23.11
C GLU A 79 -12.69 10.60 -24.34
N SER A 80 -13.58 11.57 -24.17
CA SER A 80 -14.23 12.29 -25.29
C SER A 80 -14.88 11.36 -26.35
N ALA A 81 -15.23 10.12 -25.98
CA ALA A 81 -15.78 9.13 -26.89
C ALA A 81 -16.84 8.27 -26.20
N GLY A 82 -18.04 8.19 -26.78
CA GLY A 82 -19.08 7.23 -26.37
C GLY A 82 -18.85 5.89 -27.06
N LEU A 83 -19.20 4.79 -26.39
CA LEU A 83 -18.87 3.43 -26.80
C LEU A 83 -20.11 2.52 -26.78
N GLU A 84 -20.36 1.82 -27.88
CA GLU A 84 -21.25 0.64 -27.92
C GLU A 84 -20.40 -0.61 -28.13
N LEU A 85 -20.44 -1.52 -27.14
CA LEU A 85 -19.60 -2.70 -27.09
C LEU A 85 -20.39 -3.95 -27.50
N PHE A 86 -19.79 -4.76 -28.36
CA PHE A 86 -20.34 -6.02 -28.83
C PHE A 86 -19.29 -7.12 -28.72
N ILE A 87 -19.70 -8.30 -28.25
CA ILE A 87 -18.88 -9.51 -28.28
C ILE A 87 -19.61 -10.53 -29.13
N ASN A 88 -18.93 -11.08 -30.15
CA ASN A 88 -19.50 -12.03 -31.09
C ASN A 88 -20.81 -11.55 -31.75
N GLY A 89 -20.94 -10.22 -31.92
CA GLY A 89 -22.13 -9.56 -32.47
C GLY A 89 -23.25 -9.30 -31.46
N ALA A 90 -23.19 -9.86 -30.24
CA ALA A 90 -24.15 -9.59 -29.19
C ALA A 90 -23.78 -8.30 -28.42
N PRO A 91 -24.76 -7.41 -28.12
CA PRO A 91 -24.50 -6.19 -27.36
C PRO A 91 -24.14 -6.52 -25.90
N VAL A 92 -23.13 -5.84 -25.37
CA VAL A 92 -22.64 -6.01 -24.00
C VAL A 92 -22.88 -4.76 -23.15
N ALA A 93 -22.56 -3.59 -23.67
CA ALA A 93 -22.72 -2.32 -22.94
C ALA A 93 -22.79 -1.13 -23.89
N SER A 94 -23.44 -0.06 -23.41
CA SER A 94 -23.40 1.27 -24.01
C SER A 94 -22.91 2.27 -22.96
N ARG A 95 -21.93 3.10 -23.33
CA ARG A 95 -21.25 4.05 -22.46
C ARG A 95 -21.26 5.43 -23.08
N ASP A 96 -21.59 6.44 -22.29
CA ASP A 96 -21.46 7.83 -22.69
C ASP A 96 -19.99 8.30 -22.60
N PRO A 97 -19.60 9.37 -23.34
CA PRO A 97 -18.29 9.98 -23.14
C PRO A 97 -18.09 10.35 -21.67
N TYR A 98 -16.90 10.05 -21.12
CA TYR A 98 -16.53 10.32 -19.72
C TYR A 98 -17.28 9.51 -18.66
N ASP A 99 -18.03 8.49 -19.07
CA ASP A 99 -18.58 7.53 -18.12
C ASP A 99 -17.45 6.90 -17.26
N PRO A 100 -17.73 6.58 -15.98
CA PRO A 100 -16.77 5.87 -15.15
C PRO A 100 -16.41 4.52 -15.77
N LEU A 101 -15.28 3.97 -15.33
CA LEU A 101 -14.77 2.67 -15.77
C LEU A 101 -15.89 1.62 -15.77
N PHE A 102 -16.20 1.09 -16.94
CA PHE A 102 -17.06 -0.07 -17.06
C PHE A 102 -16.31 -1.31 -16.60
N LEU A 103 -16.95 -2.15 -15.77
CA LEU A 103 -16.42 -3.42 -15.31
C LEU A 103 -17.54 -4.47 -15.28
N ALA A 104 -17.40 -5.56 -16.02
CA ALA A 104 -18.37 -6.66 -16.02
C ALA A 104 -17.69 -8.01 -16.28
N ASP A 105 -18.24 -9.08 -15.70
CA ASP A 105 -17.92 -10.44 -16.12
C ASP A 105 -18.74 -10.77 -17.39
N VAL A 106 -18.05 -11.07 -18.48
CA VAL A 106 -18.63 -11.31 -19.80
C VAL A 106 -18.41 -12.75 -20.28
N VAL A 107 -18.16 -13.68 -19.34
CA VAL A 107 -17.87 -15.09 -19.66
C VAL A 107 -18.94 -15.73 -20.54
N GLU A 108 -20.21 -15.41 -20.31
CA GLU A 108 -21.35 -15.94 -21.08
C GLU A 108 -21.40 -15.45 -22.53
N SER A 109 -20.71 -14.34 -22.84
CA SER A 109 -20.62 -13.77 -24.19
C SER A 109 -19.50 -14.40 -25.05
N LEU A 110 -18.66 -15.25 -24.45
CA LEU A 110 -17.51 -15.88 -25.11
C LEU A 110 -17.82 -17.30 -25.59
N ARG A 111 -17.13 -17.73 -26.63
CA ARG A 111 -17.23 -19.10 -27.18
C ARG A 111 -15.86 -19.72 -27.38
N ARG A 112 -15.81 -21.04 -27.53
CA ARG A 112 -14.58 -21.73 -27.97
C ARG A 112 -14.28 -21.39 -29.43
N GLY A 113 -13.01 -21.27 -29.77
CA GLY A 113 -12.52 -20.85 -31.09
C GLY A 113 -12.57 -19.33 -31.25
N HIS A 114 -13.02 -18.91 -32.42
CA HIS A 114 -12.92 -17.51 -32.86
C HIS A 114 -13.88 -16.59 -32.10
N ASN A 115 -13.33 -15.58 -31.43
CA ASN A 115 -14.07 -14.52 -30.78
C ASN A 115 -13.71 -13.16 -31.38
N THR A 116 -14.72 -12.29 -31.45
CA THR A 116 -14.55 -10.90 -31.90
C THR A 116 -15.12 -9.94 -30.88
N ILE A 117 -14.41 -8.86 -30.61
CA ILE A 117 -14.91 -7.69 -29.88
C ILE A 117 -15.01 -6.55 -30.87
N SER A 118 -16.19 -5.94 -30.97
CA SER A 118 -16.42 -4.76 -31.77
C SER A 118 -16.84 -3.61 -30.88
N VAL A 119 -16.23 -2.44 -31.08
CA VAL A 119 -16.58 -1.20 -30.38
C VAL A 119 -16.99 -0.17 -31.41
N GLN A 120 -18.26 0.23 -31.40
CA GLN A 120 -18.71 1.37 -32.17
C GLN A 120 -18.49 2.61 -31.31
N ALA A 121 -17.58 3.49 -31.74
CA ALA A 121 -17.19 4.67 -30.99
C ALA A 121 -17.60 5.94 -31.72
N ALA A 122 -18.09 6.93 -30.96
CA ALA A 122 -18.45 8.24 -31.47
C ALA A 122 -17.75 9.33 -30.66
N SER A 123 -16.91 10.16 -31.31
CA SER A 123 -16.22 11.26 -30.62
C SER A 123 -17.11 12.47 -30.38
N CYS A 124 -16.97 13.09 -29.21
CA CYS A 124 -17.50 14.40 -28.89
C CYS A 124 -16.37 15.45 -28.92
N GLN A 125 -16.55 16.63 -28.28
CA GLN A 125 -15.47 17.62 -28.20
C GLN A 125 -14.35 17.13 -27.28
N GLY A 126 -13.14 17.05 -27.83
CA GLY A 126 -11.92 16.69 -27.10
C GLY A 126 -11.11 15.60 -27.82
N PRO A 127 -9.94 15.25 -27.27
CA PRO A 127 -9.04 14.29 -27.87
C PRO A 127 -9.55 12.84 -27.69
N ALA A 128 -10.49 12.44 -28.54
CA ALA A 128 -11.15 11.13 -28.47
C ALA A 128 -10.17 9.95 -28.46
N ALA A 129 -10.31 9.12 -27.45
CA ALA A 129 -9.65 7.83 -27.35
C ALA A 129 -10.46 6.92 -26.43
N PHE A 130 -10.26 5.62 -26.55
CA PHE A 130 -10.79 4.66 -25.59
C PHE A 130 -9.77 3.56 -25.34
N PHE A 131 -9.98 2.80 -24.28
CA PHE A 131 -9.29 1.55 -24.09
C PHE A 131 -10.27 0.45 -23.70
N LEU A 132 -9.84 -0.80 -23.92
CA LEU A 132 -10.51 -1.99 -23.44
C LEU A 132 -9.47 -3.01 -22.98
N GLN A 133 -9.74 -3.67 -21.86
CA GLN A 133 -8.95 -4.78 -21.34
C GLN A 133 -9.87 -5.90 -20.87
N LEU A 134 -9.73 -7.08 -21.47
CA LEU A 134 -10.42 -8.30 -21.11
C LEU A 134 -9.42 -9.27 -20.45
N GLU A 135 -9.61 -9.53 -19.17
CA GLU A 135 -8.81 -10.48 -18.40
C GLU A 135 -9.55 -11.81 -18.28
N LEU A 136 -8.93 -12.87 -18.78
CA LEU A 136 -9.47 -14.22 -18.79
C LEU A 136 -8.73 -15.08 -17.76
N THR A 137 -9.47 -15.85 -16.99
CA THR A 137 -8.93 -16.99 -16.23
C THR A 137 -9.39 -18.26 -16.93
N LEU A 138 -8.47 -19.10 -17.40
CA LEU A 138 -8.78 -20.35 -18.08
C LEU A 138 -9.00 -21.49 -17.07
N ARG A 139 -9.54 -22.63 -17.53
CA ARG A 139 -9.83 -23.79 -16.66
C ARG A 139 -8.58 -24.43 -16.06
N ASP A 140 -7.44 -24.31 -16.72
CA ASP A 140 -6.14 -24.74 -16.21
C ASP A 140 -5.50 -23.73 -15.23
N GLY A 141 -6.21 -22.64 -14.91
CA GLY A 141 -5.75 -21.57 -14.04
C GLY A 141 -4.85 -20.54 -14.71
N SER A 142 -4.43 -20.75 -15.96
CA SER A 142 -3.66 -19.77 -16.72
C SER A 142 -4.48 -18.50 -16.99
N ARG A 143 -3.79 -17.36 -17.09
CA ARG A 143 -4.41 -16.06 -17.37
C ARG A 143 -4.05 -15.59 -18.76
N LYS A 144 -5.01 -14.98 -19.45
CA LYS A 144 -4.81 -14.36 -20.77
C LYS A 144 -5.45 -12.99 -20.77
N THR A 145 -4.73 -12.00 -21.28
CA THR A 145 -5.25 -10.63 -21.44
C THR A 145 -5.43 -10.32 -22.93
N ILE A 146 -6.61 -9.83 -23.28
CA ILE A 146 -6.88 -9.22 -24.59
C ILE A 146 -7.08 -7.74 -24.36
N ALA A 147 -6.28 -6.90 -25.00
CA ALA A 147 -6.29 -5.47 -24.75
C ALA A 147 -6.29 -4.67 -26.05
N THR A 148 -6.72 -3.41 -25.99
CA THR A 148 -6.62 -2.47 -27.12
C THR A 148 -5.17 -2.12 -27.41
N ASP A 149 -4.77 -2.23 -28.66
CA ASP A 149 -3.44 -1.89 -29.17
C ASP A 149 -3.51 -1.57 -30.68
N ARG A 150 -2.36 -1.37 -31.33
CA ARG A 150 -2.25 -1.13 -32.78
C ARG A 150 -2.74 -2.27 -33.67
N GLN A 151 -2.97 -3.48 -33.14
CA GLN A 151 -3.46 -4.62 -33.94
C GLN A 151 -4.97 -4.54 -34.17
N TRP A 152 -5.68 -3.72 -33.40
CA TRP A 152 -7.10 -3.47 -33.61
C TRP A 152 -7.35 -2.76 -34.94
N LEU A 153 -8.39 -3.19 -35.65
CA LEU A 153 -8.76 -2.61 -36.94
C LEU A 153 -9.86 -1.58 -36.75
N ALA A 154 -9.64 -0.38 -37.26
CA ALA A 154 -10.58 0.73 -37.25
C ALA A 154 -11.17 0.95 -38.65
N THR A 155 -12.49 1.18 -38.69
CA THR A 155 -13.23 1.60 -39.89
C THR A 155 -13.97 2.88 -39.58
N VAL A 156 -13.64 3.96 -40.29
CA VAL A 156 -14.26 5.28 -40.07
C VAL A 156 -15.40 5.48 -41.07
N SER A 157 -16.57 5.93 -40.62
CA SER A 157 -17.70 6.18 -41.49
C SER A 157 -17.34 7.15 -42.63
N GLY A 158 -17.55 6.73 -43.88
CA GLY A 158 -17.24 7.53 -45.07
C GLY A 158 -15.75 7.62 -45.45
N ARG A 159 -14.88 6.80 -44.83
CA ARG A 159 -13.44 6.69 -45.16
C ARG A 159 -13.03 5.22 -45.33
N SER A 160 -11.73 4.98 -45.39
CA SER A 160 -11.09 3.65 -45.52
C SER A 160 -11.57 2.64 -44.46
N THR A 161 -11.68 1.38 -44.89
CA THR A 161 -12.05 0.23 -44.06
C THR A 161 -10.81 -0.52 -43.58
N GLY A 162 -10.81 -0.96 -42.32
CA GLY A 162 -9.80 -1.89 -41.80
C GLY A 162 -8.38 -1.34 -41.62
N MET A 163 -8.23 -0.08 -41.21
CA MET A 163 -6.91 0.49 -40.88
C MET A 163 -6.47 0.08 -39.47
N PRO A 164 -5.17 -0.15 -39.20
CA PRO A 164 -4.68 -0.31 -37.84
C PRO A 164 -5.03 0.91 -36.96
N ALA A 165 -5.37 0.66 -35.70
CA ALA A 165 -5.63 1.70 -34.73
C ALA A 165 -4.34 2.47 -34.38
N VAL A 166 -4.51 3.73 -33.98
CA VAL A 166 -3.42 4.62 -33.54
C VAL A 166 -3.35 4.58 -32.01
N GLU A 167 -2.16 4.28 -31.46
CA GLU A 167 -1.89 4.28 -30.02
C GLU A 167 -1.55 5.69 -29.51
N PHE A 168 -2.06 6.07 -28.34
CA PHE A 168 -1.81 7.35 -27.67
C PHE A 168 -1.11 7.20 -26.31
N GLY A 169 -0.79 5.98 -25.91
CA GLY A 169 -0.06 5.67 -24.68
C GLY A 169 -0.71 4.53 -23.88
N VAL A 170 0.10 3.95 -23.00
CA VAL A 170 -0.31 2.87 -22.10
C VAL A 170 -1.33 3.41 -21.09
N VAL A 171 -2.37 2.62 -20.81
CA VAL A 171 -3.34 2.92 -19.75
C VAL A 171 -2.66 2.78 -18.39
N ASP A 172 -2.82 3.79 -17.52
CA ASP A 172 -2.35 3.76 -16.14
C ASP A 172 -3.18 2.75 -15.32
N ASP A 173 -2.52 1.87 -14.57
CA ASP A 173 -3.15 0.81 -13.77
C ASP A 173 -4.26 1.36 -12.83
N LYS A 174 -4.12 2.60 -12.35
CA LYS A 174 -5.15 3.23 -11.50
C LYS A 174 -6.49 3.42 -12.23
N LEU A 175 -6.46 3.56 -13.56
CA LEU A 175 -7.66 3.69 -14.39
C LEU A 175 -8.38 2.36 -14.61
N LEU A 176 -7.74 1.23 -14.30
CA LEU A 176 -8.34 -0.11 -14.32
C LEU A 176 -9.08 -0.46 -13.01
N VAL A 177 -9.05 0.45 -12.03
CA VAL A 177 -9.79 0.33 -10.76
C VAL A 177 -11.01 1.26 -10.79
N PRO A 178 -12.24 0.74 -10.56
CA PRO A 178 -13.46 1.56 -10.47
C PRO A 178 -13.30 2.65 -9.41
N ILE A 179 -13.86 3.84 -9.67
CA ILE A 179 -13.65 5.01 -8.81
C ILE A 179 -14.18 4.77 -7.38
N GLU A 180 -15.26 4.02 -7.24
CA GLU A 180 -15.87 3.64 -5.96
C GLU A 180 -15.00 2.69 -5.14
N ARG A 181 -13.99 2.09 -5.79
CA ARG A 181 -13.01 1.19 -5.16
C ARG A 181 -11.63 1.83 -5.03
N ARG A 182 -11.45 3.07 -5.49
CA ARG A 182 -10.21 3.80 -5.24
C ARG A 182 -10.27 4.29 -3.81
N VAL A 183 -9.26 3.90 -3.03
CA VAL A 183 -9.03 4.50 -1.71
C VAL A 183 -8.48 5.89 -1.97
N GLU A 184 -9.31 6.90 -1.81
CA GLU A 184 -8.90 8.31 -1.86
C GLU A 184 -9.12 8.91 -0.49
N ILE A 185 -8.10 9.61 0.01
CA ILE A 185 -8.21 10.39 1.23
C ILE A 185 -8.60 11.81 0.81
N VAL A 186 -9.83 12.21 1.12
CA VAL A 186 -10.33 13.54 0.77
C VAL A 186 -10.23 14.49 1.97
N ALA A 187 -10.20 15.79 1.70
CA ALA A 187 -10.02 16.82 2.72
C ALA A 187 -11.11 16.82 3.82
N THR A 188 -12.28 16.23 3.56
CA THR A 188 -13.37 16.11 4.54
C THR A 188 -13.25 14.89 5.45
N ASP A 189 -12.33 13.98 5.16
CA ASP A 189 -12.14 12.79 5.95
C ASP A 189 -11.48 13.15 7.28
N ASN A 190 -12.13 12.81 8.41
CA ASN A 190 -11.59 13.09 9.74
C ASN A 190 -10.96 11.85 10.38
N TYR A 191 -10.34 12.04 11.55
CA TYR A 191 -9.73 10.96 12.34
C TYR A 191 -10.74 9.86 12.73
N GLU A 192 -12.02 10.18 12.87
CA GLU A 192 -13.05 9.25 13.36
C GLU A 192 -13.57 8.30 12.28
N GLN A 193 -12.92 8.19 11.12
CA GLN A 193 -13.31 7.25 10.06
C GLN A 193 -13.37 5.80 10.54
N TRP A 194 -12.51 5.39 11.48
CA TRP A 194 -12.57 4.06 12.10
C TRP A 194 -13.93 3.77 12.76
N ARG A 195 -14.67 4.80 13.20
CA ARG A 195 -16.02 4.64 13.74
C ARG A 195 -17.06 4.26 12.70
N GLN A 196 -16.81 4.48 11.41
CA GLN A 196 -17.73 4.05 10.36
C GLN A 196 -17.89 2.52 10.32
N ALA A 197 -16.90 1.77 10.84
CA ALA A 197 -16.99 0.32 11.02
C ALA A 197 -17.76 -0.09 12.31
N SER A 198 -18.05 0.86 13.21
CA SER A 198 -18.74 0.57 14.47
C SER A 198 -20.21 0.23 14.22
N GLY A 199 -20.65 -0.93 14.70
CA GLY A 199 -22.04 -1.40 14.56
C GLY A 199 -22.34 -2.09 13.23
N ALA A 200 -21.37 -2.25 12.33
CA ALA A 200 -21.51 -3.20 11.23
C ALA A 200 -21.60 -4.62 11.81
N ALA A 201 -22.62 -5.39 11.41
CA ALA A 201 -22.66 -6.83 11.71
C ALA A 201 -21.34 -7.45 11.23
N SER A 202 -20.77 -8.41 11.97
CA SER A 202 -19.49 -9.04 11.67
C SER A 202 -19.54 -9.66 10.27
N ALA A 203 -19.19 -8.86 9.27
CA ALA A 203 -19.34 -9.21 7.87
C ALA A 203 -18.05 -9.83 7.38
N VAL A 204 -17.67 -10.94 8.03
CA VAL A 204 -16.76 -11.91 7.42
C VAL A 204 -17.31 -12.30 6.03
N ASP A 205 -18.64 -12.33 5.90
CA ASP A 205 -19.38 -12.71 4.68
C ASP A 205 -19.60 -11.56 3.67
N GLY A 206 -18.85 -10.45 3.78
CA GLY A 206 -19.04 -9.27 2.92
C GLY A 206 -17.76 -8.50 2.55
N ALA A 207 -16.59 -8.89 3.07
CA ALA A 207 -15.33 -8.23 2.73
C ALA A 207 -15.00 -8.48 1.24
N ARG A 208 -15.13 -7.43 0.42
CA ARG A 208 -14.78 -7.47 -1.01
C ARG A 208 -13.37 -6.94 -1.20
N PHE A 209 -12.41 -7.86 -1.24
CA PHE A 209 -11.04 -7.51 -1.56
C PHE A 209 -10.84 -7.36 -3.08
N VAL A 210 -10.08 -6.36 -3.48
CA VAL A 210 -9.46 -6.32 -4.82
C VAL A 210 -8.05 -6.86 -4.64
N ILE A 211 -7.77 -7.99 -5.27
CA ILE A 211 -6.54 -8.74 -5.05
C ILE A 211 -5.69 -8.66 -6.32
N ALA A 212 -4.40 -8.38 -6.15
CA ALA A 212 -3.45 -8.38 -7.27
C ALA A 212 -3.30 -9.80 -7.87
N PRO A 213 -2.97 -9.94 -9.16
CA PRO A 213 -2.69 -11.25 -9.74
C PRO A 213 -1.67 -12.06 -8.94
N GLY A 214 -1.96 -13.34 -8.72
CA GLY A 214 -1.10 -14.26 -7.97
C GLY A 214 -1.25 -14.21 -6.45
N PHE A 215 -2.22 -13.45 -5.93
CA PHE A 215 -2.55 -13.42 -4.50
C PHE A 215 -3.92 -14.05 -4.23
N GLU A 216 -4.06 -14.56 -3.00
CA GLU A 216 -5.30 -15.06 -2.41
C GLU A 216 -5.39 -14.53 -0.98
N ILE A 217 -6.61 -14.29 -0.50
CA ILE A 217 -6.88 -13.92 0.88
C ILE A 217 -7.79 -15.00 1.47
N GLN A 218 -7.34 -15.63 2.55
CA GLN A 218 -8.09 -16.63 3.29
C GLN A 218 -8.29 -16.18 4.72
N LEU A 219 -9.53 -16.28 5.21
CA LEU A 219 -9.79 -16.11 6.64
C LEU A 219 -9.30 -17.35 7.39
N VAL A 220 -8.30 -17.17 8.25
CA VAL A 220 -7.76 -18.24 9.10
C VAL A 220 -8.56 -18.37 10.40
N ARG A 221 -8.90 -17.24 11.04
CA ARG A 221 -9.67 -17.21 12.30
C ARG A 221 -10.27 -15.84 12.58
N THR A 222 -11.46 -15.86 13.17
CA THR A 222 -12.08 -14.68 13.79
C THR A 222 -11.88 -14.71 15.30
N ALA A 223 -11.62 -13.55 15.90
CA ALA A 223 -11.48 -13.42 17.35
C ALA A 223 -12.76 -13.83 18.09
N ALA A 224 -12.61 -14.59 19.18
CA ALA A 224 -13.71 -14.87 20.07
C ALA A 224 -14.06 -13.59 20.86
N PRO A 225 -15.33 -13.40 21.31
CA PRO A 225 -15.73 -12.22 22.06
C PRO A 225 -14.86 -11.93 23.31
N SER A 226 -14.36 -12.97 23.97
CA SER A 226 -13.47 -12.88 25.14
C SER A 226 -12.04 -12.44 24.81
N GLU A 227 -11.63 -12.52 23.54
CA GLU A 227 -10.28 -12.20 23.11
C GLU A 227 -10.13 -10.71 22.76
N GLY A 228 -11.23 -10.06 22.37
CA GLY A 228 -11.20 -8.66 21.92
C GLY A 228 -10.36 -8.48 20.64
N SER A 229 -9.88 -7.25 20.43
CA SER A 229 -8.98 -6.93 19.31
C SER A 229 -7.59 -7.54 19.53
N TRP A 230 -6.90 -7.85 18.45
CA TRP A 230 -5.48 -8.23 18.47
C TRP A 230 -4.64 -7.10 17.88
N VAL A 231 -3.53 -6.79 18.54
CA VAL A 231 -2.73 -5.58 18.23
C VAL A 231 -1.30 -5.88 17.82
N SER A 232 -0.83 -7.12 18.00
CA SER A 232 0.52 -7.53 17.57
C SER A 232 0.56 -9.04 17.36
N MET A 233 1.48 -9.48 16.50
CA MET A 233 1.68 -10.90 16.23
C MET A 233 3.15 -11.24 15.96
N ALA A 234 3.54 -12.46 16.27
CA ALA A 234 4.86 -13.01 15.92
C ALA A 234 4.77 -14.53 15.72
N PHE A 235 5.65 -15.09 14.90
CA PHE A 235 5.80 -16.53 14.79
C PHE A 235 6.89 -17.03 15.74
N ASP A 236 6.64 -18.17 16.39
CA ASP A 236 7.67 -18.90 17.09
C ASP A 236 8.45 -19.84 16.15
N ARG A 237 9.52 -20.46 16.66
CA ARG A 237 10.38 -21.36 15.88
C ARG A 237 9.68 -22.61 15.34
N ALA A 238 8.54 -22.98 15.92
CA ALA A 238 7.73 -24.11 15.46
C ALA A 238 6.68 -23.69 14.42
N GLY A 239 6.68 -22.42 14.00
CA GLY A 239 5.70 -21.88 13.05
C GLY A 239 4.32 -21.62 13.69
N ARG A 240 4.22 -21.60 15.02
CA ARG A 240 2.97 -21.25 15.71
C ARG A 240 2.86 -19.74 15.83
N LEU A 241 1.64 -19.23 15.70
CA LEU A 241 1.37 -17.80 15.77
C LEU A 241 1.13 -17.36 17.21
N ILE A 242 1.83 -16.35 17.67
CA ILE A 242 1.59 -15.70 18.96
C ILE A 242 0.87 -14.39 18.70
N LEU A 243 -0.23 -14.16 19.41
CA LEU A 243 -1.07 -12.97 19.28
C LEU A 243 -1.14 -12.22 20.60
N ALA A 244 -1.03 -10.90 20.55
CA ALA A 244 -1.30 -10.02 21.68
C ALA A 244 -2.73 -9.49 21.62
N LYS A 245 -3.49 -9.68 22.69
CA LYS A 245 -4.80 -9.05 22.86
C LYS A 245 -4.61 -7.59 23.27
N GLU A 246 -5.44 -6.69 22.72
CA GLU A 246 -5.37 -5.25 22.96
C GLU A 246 -5.45 -4.91 24.45
N LYS A 247 -6.35 -5.56 25.19
CA LYS A 247 -6.52 -5.30 26.62
C LYS A 247 -5.40 -5.93 27.42
N GLU A 248 -5.38 -7.25 27.49
CA GLU A 248 -4.41 -8.01 28.27
C GLU A 248 -4.25 -9.44 27.75
N GLY A 249 -3.04 -9.96 27.84
CA GLY A 249 -2.69 -11.36 27.62
C GLY A 249 -2.27 -11.72 26.19
N LEU A 250 -1.63 -12.87 26.11
CA LEU A 250 -1.00 -13.43 24.91
C LEU A 250 -1.60 -14.81 24.61
N LEU A 251 -1.95 -15.04 23.35
CA LEU A 251 -2.43 -16.32 22.85
C LEU A 251 -1.37 -16.97 21.95
N ARG A 252 -1.35 -18.30 21.92
CA ARG A 252 -0.64 -19.10 20.92
C ARG A 252 -1.61 -19.91 20.11
N LEU A 253 -1.50 -19.82 18.79
CA LEU A 253 -2.30 -20.51 17.81
C LEU A 253 -1.41 -21.51 17.07
N THR A 254 -1.77 -22.78 17.12
CA THR A 254 -1.18 -23.80 16.26
C THR A 254 -2.01 -23.90 14.99
N LEU A 255 -1.41 -23.63 13.84
CA LEU A 255 -2.09 -23.67 12.54
C LEU A 255 -2.14 -25.11 11.99
N THR A 256 -3.01 -25.33 11.00
CA THR A 256 -2.95 -26.51 10.13
C THR A 256 -1.68 -26.47 9.28
N GLU A 257 -1.28 -27.62 8.72
CA GLU A 257 -0.07 -27.72 7.88
C GLU A 257 -0.10 -26.82 6.64
N ASP A 258 -1.28 -26.59 6.08
CA ASP A 258 -1.52 -25.66 4.98
C ASP A 258 -1.68 -24.20 5.44
N GLY A 259 -1.66 -23.93 6.76
CA GLY A 259 -1.86 -22.61 7.34
C GLY A 259 -3.30 -22.07 7.27
N GLY A 260 -4.23 -22.82 6.66
CA GLY A 260 -5.57 -22.33 6.34
C GLY A 260 -6.54 -22.27 7.53
N ALA A 261 -6.21 -22.90 8.66
CA ALA A 261 -7.06 -22.92 9.85
C ALA A 261 -6.24 -23.06 11.14
N VAL A 262 -6.91 -22.84 12.29
CA VAL A 262 -6.32 -22.99 13.62
C VAL A 262 -6.71 -24.35 14.21
N ARG A 263 -5.72 -25.19 14.53
CA ARG A 263 -5.88 -26.49 15.19
C ARG A 263 -6.04 -26.36 16.71
N GLN A 264 -5.32 -25.43 17.33
CA GLN A 264 -5.30 -25.27 18.78
C GLN A 264 -5.04 -23.82 19.18
N VAL A 265 -5.67 -23.39 20.27
CA VAL A 265 -5.44 -22.08 20.91
C VAL A 265 -5.03 -22.32 22.36
N GLU A 266 -3.98 -21.64 22.81
CA GLU A 266 -3.44 -21.71 24.17
C GLU A 266 -3.21 -20.31 24.72
N SER A 267 -3.38 -20.11 26.03
CA SER A 267 -2.95 -18.87 26.69
C SER A 267 -1.48 -18.99 27.11
N ILE A 268 -0.66 -18.02 26.75
CA ILE A 268 0.75 -17.92 27.18
C ILE A 268 0.85 -17.09 28.46
N ASP A 269 0.14 -15.97 28.51
CA ASP A 269 0.08 -15.06 29.65
C ASP A 269 -1.28 -14.34 29.64
N ASP A 270 -1.79 -13.99 30.82
CA ASP A 270 -3.09 -13.35 31.02
C ASP A 270 -2.99 -12.00 31.75
N ARG A 271 -1.78 -11.45 31.92
CA ARG A 271 -1.51 -10.29 32.78
C ARG A 271 -0.83 -9.13 32.07
N LEU A 272 -0.05 -9.38 31.02
CA LEU A 272 0.60 -8.31 30.28
C LEU A 272 -0.44 -7.50 29.53
N GLU A 273 -0.45 -6.19 29.77
CA GLU A 273 -1.47 -5.27 29.27
C GLU A 273 -0.97 -4.59 27.98
N GLU A 274 -1.78 -4.67 26.94
CA GLU A 274 -1.58 -4.01 25.64
C GLU A 274 -0.18 -4.22 25.04
N CYS A 275 0.17 -5.48 24.74
CA CYS A 275 1.43 -5.80 24.05
C CYS A 275 1.38 -5.40 22.58
N ARG A 276 1.94 -4.23 22.24
CA ARG A 276 1.93 -3.72 20.86
C ARG A 276 3.10 -4.20 20.01
N GLY A 277 4.13 -4.79 20.63
CA GLY A 277 5.23 -5.42 19.92
C GLY A 277 5.52 -6.83 20.46
N LEU A 278 5.62 -7.80 19.58
CA LEU A 278 6.01 -9.18 19.89
C LEU A 278 7.19 -9.61 19.01
N LEU A 279 8.15 -10.31 19.60
CA LEU A 279 9.29 -10.85 18.85
C LEU A 279 9.82 -12.13 19.50
N CYS A 280 9.89 -13.21 18.74
CA CYS A 280 10.61 -14.41 19.17
C CYS A 280 12.09 -14.28 18.80
N VAL A 281 12.98 -14.46 19.78
CA VAL A 281 14.43 -14.54 19.56
C VAL A 281 14.94 -15.81 20.23
N GLY A 282 15.36 -16.77 19.42
CA GLY A 282 15.69 -18.07 19.99
C GLY A 282 14.43 -18.83 20.40
N GLU A 283 14.44 -19.36 21.62
CA GLU A 283 13.26 -19.96 22.27
C GLU A 283 12.50 -18.95 23.14
N ASP A 284 12.98 -17.71 23.22
CA ASP A 284 12.40 -16.69 24.10
C ASP A 284 11.45 -15.79 23.33
N LEU A 285 10.41 -15.33 24.04
CA LEU A 285 9.49 -14.33 23.55
C LEU A 285 9.77 -13.00 24.24
N PHE A 286 9.89 -11.94 23.45
CA PHE A 286 9.94 -10.57 23.91
C PHE A 286 8.59 -9.90 23.64
N ALA A 287 8.09 -9.16 24.63
CA ALA A 287 6.80 -8.48 24.57
C ALA A 287 6.94 -7.03 25.04
N ASN A 288 6.69 -6.08 24.14
CA ASN A 288 6.65 -4.67 24.47
C ASN A 288 5.25 -4.30 24.96
N ALA A 289 5.05 -4.36 26.27
CA ALA A 289 3.74 -4.19 26.91
C ALA A 289 3.51 -2.71 27.23
N ASN A 290 2.61 -2.09 26.48
CA ASN A 290 2.43 -0.65 26.52
C ASN A 290 1.82 -0.18 27.83
N ASN A 291 0.71 -0.79 28.25
CA ASN A 291 0.01 -0.44 29.49
C ASN A 291 0.73 -0.97 30.73
N SER A 292 1.45 -2.10 30.61
CA SER A 292 2.38 -2.54 31.66
C SER A 292 3.68 -1.75 31.73
N LYS A 293 3.90 -0.81 30.79
CA LYS A 293 5.02 0.15 30.72
C LYS A 293 6.42 -0.45 30.70
N ALA A 294 6.59 -1.63 30.10
CA ALA A 294 7.89 -2.31 30.06
C ALA A 294 8.05 -3.25 28.86
N LEU A 295 9.31 -3.48 28.49
CA LEU A 295 9.71 -4.61 27.67
C LEU A 295 9.92 -5.82 28.58
N TYR A 296 9.24 -6.92 28.27
CA TYR A 296 9.36 -8.19 28.98
C TYR A 296 10.05 -9.24 28.13
N ARG A 297 10.71 -10.19 28.80
CA ARG A 297 11.22 -11.44 28.25
C ARG A 297 10.51 -12.60 28.94
N LEU A 298 9.97 -13.52 28.16
CA LEU A 298 9.46 -14.80 28.62
C LEU A 298 10.44 -15.86 28.12
N VAL A 299 11.19 -16.45 29.06
CA VAL A 299 12.23 -17.44 28.74
C VAL A 299 11.59 -18.76 28.31
N GLY A 300 12.07 -19.34 27.22
CA GLY A 300 11.65 -20.66 26.76
C GLY A 300 11.95 -21.76 27.78
N ASP A 301 11.09 -22.76 27.89
CA ASP A 301 11.29 -23.90 28.80
C ASP A 301 11.96 -25.12 28.14
N GLY A 302 12.35 -25.02 26.87
CA GLY A 302 12.91 -26.11 26.06
C GLY A 302 11.89 -27.17 25.63
N LYS A 303 10.62 -27.03 25.99
CA LYS A 303 9.49 -27.92 25.62
C LYS A 303 8.44 -27.18 24.79
N GLY A 304 8.82 -26.02 24.27
CA GLY A 304 7.95 -25.16 23.49
C GLY A 304 6.97 -24.33 24.32
N GLY A 305 7.13 -24.25 25.65
CA GLY A 305 6.43 -23.35 26.55
C GLY A 305 7.28 -22.14 26.96
N PHE A 306 6.67 -21.24 27.73
CA PHE A 306 7.29 -20.02 28.23
C PHE A 306 7.21 -19.93 29.75
N ARG A 307 8.27 -19.44 30.39
CA ARG A 307 8.27 -19.07 31.81
C ARG A 307 7.53 -17.74 32.02
N LYS A 308 7.34 -17.38 33.30
CA LYS A 308 6.72 -16.10 33.67
C LYS A 308 7.49 -14.92 33.06
N PRO A 309 6.81 -13.84 32.65
CA PRO A 309 7.45 -12.63 32.13
C PRO A 309 8.40 -12.01 33.15
N GLU A 310 9.61 -11.69 32.70
CA GLU A 310 10.63 -10.95 33.43
C GLU A 310 10.86 -9.61 32.75
N VAL A 311 10.97 -8.53 33.54
CA VAL A 311 11.20 -7.19 32.99
C VAL A 311 12.62 -7.10 32.46
N VAL A 312 12.76 -6.76 31.18
CA VAL A 312 14.05 -6.37 30.57
C VAL A 312 14.34 -4.91 30.95
N PHE A 313 13.39 -4.02 30.69
CA PHE A 313 13.42 -2.65 31.19
C PHE A 313 12.03 -2.03 31.26
N ALA A 314 11.89 -1.04 32.14
CA ALA A 314 10.69 -0.22 32.27
C ALA A 314 10.95 1.21 31.77
N SER A 315 9.92 1.85 31.23
CA SER A 315 9.95 3.23 30.76
C SER A 315 8.78 4.02 31.32
N THR A 316 8.98 5.31 31.59
CA THR A 316 7.91 6.21 32.06
C THR A 316 7.17 6.87 30.88
N GLY A 317 6.23 7.75 31.19
CA GLY A 317 5.40 8.43 30.18
C GLY A 317 4.00 7.83 30.04
N GLY A 318 3.28 8.33 29.03
CA GLY A 318 1.93 7.93 28.65
C GLY A 318 1.87 6.62 27.86
N VAL A 319 0.67 6.32 27.39
CA VAL A 319 0.33 5.05 26.68
C VAL A 319 -0.36 5.29 25.33
N GLY A 320 -0.73 6.53 24.98
CA GLY A 320 -1.37 6.84 23.69
C GLY A 320 -0.42 6.54 22.51
N HIS A 321 0.58 7.40 22.32
CA HIS A 321 1.71 7.16 21.41
C HIS A 321 2.78 6.33 22.12
N GLY A 322 2.53 5.03 22.14
CA GLY A 322 3.02 4.13 23.18
C GLY A 322 4.33 3.42 22.87
N ARG A 323 4.56 2.35 23.62
CA ARG A 323 5.61 1.37 23.36
C ARG A 323 5.11 0.44 22.26
N ASN A 324 5.59 0.61 21.03
CA ASN A 324 5.06 -0.07 19.86
C ASN A 324 5.94 -1.29 19.50
N ASP A 325 6.28 -1.46 18.23
CA ASP A 325 6.83 -2.71 17.71
C ASP A 325 8.25 -3.07 18.10
N LEU A 326 8.55 -4.36 17.89
CA LEU A 326 9.85 -5.00 18.02
C LEU A 326 10.30 -5.57 16.67
N ALA A 327 11.60 -5.54 16.40
CA ALA A 327 12.20 -6.29 15.30
C ALA A 327 13.57 -6.83 15.68
N LEU A 328 13.94 -7.97 15.08
CA LEU A 328 15.29 -8.50 15.18
C LEU A 328 16.14 -7.88 14.07
N GLY A 329 17.21 -7.17 14.44
CA GLY A 329 18.15 -6.63 13.48
C GLY A 329 19.09 -7.71 12.92
N PRO A 330 19.76 -7.44 11.78
CA PRO A 330 20.74 -8.34 11.19
C PRO A 330 21.99 -8.54 12.08
N ASP A 331 22.20 -7.63 13.05
CA ASP A 331 23.25 -7.72 14.08
C ASP A 331 22.87 -8.65 15.26
N GLY A 332 21.68 -9.26 15.23
CA GLY A 332 21.17 -10.14 16.29
C GLY A 332 20.66 -9.38 17.52
N MET A 333 20.52 -8.05 17.43
CA MET A 333 20.00 -7.21 18.50
C MET A 333 18.50 -6.97 18.33
N ILE A 334 17.80 -6.69 19.44
CA ILE A 334 16.38 -6.34 19.40
C ILE A 334 16.27 -4.84 19.22
N TYR A 335 15.48 -4.42 18.25
CA TYR A 335 15.11 -3.04 18.01
C TYR A 335 13.70 -2.83 18.54
N THR A 336 13.50 -1.78 19.33
CA THR A 336 12.19 -1.42 19.92
C THR A 336 11.90 0.04 19.64
N ILE A 337 10.70 0.33 19.18
CA ILE A 337 10.31 1.67 18.75
C ILE A 337 9.16 2.21 19.59
N HIS A 338 9.28 3.47 20.00
CA HIS A 338 8.31 4.12 20.89
C HIS A 338 7.85 5.46 20.32
N GLY A 339 6.61 5.83 20.62
CA GLY A 339 6.04 7.15 20.36
C GLY A 339 6.45 8.22 21.37
N ASP A 340 6.05 9.44 21.07
CA ASP A 340 6.41 10.68 21.78
C ASP A 340 5.77 10.83 23.16
N ALA A 341 4.87 9.93 23.53
CA ALA A 341 4.31 9.86 24.88
C ALA A 341 5.19 9.04 25.82
N VAL A 342 6.16 8.27 25.31
CA VAL A 342 7.11 7.48 26.12
C VAL A 342 8.34 8.32 26.42
N ASP A 343 8.72 8.41 27.70
CA ASP A 343 9.89 9.19 28.08
C ASP A 343 11.19 8.51 27.62
N LEU A 344 12.14 9.30 27.10
CA LEU A 344 13.49 8.84 26.80
C LEU A 344 14.19 8.31 28.06
N LEU A 345 14.93 7.21 27.91
CA LEU A 345 15.68 6.60 29.00
C LEU A 345 16.86 7.50 29.42
N LYS A 346 16.91 7.88 30.69
CA LYS A 346 17.98 8.76 31.22
C LYS A 346 19.34 8.06 31.39
N LYS A 347 19.35 6.72 31.49
CA LYS A 347 20.54 5.91 31.81
C LYS A 347 20.81 4.86 30.72
N ALA A 348 20.89 5.31 29.47
CA ALA A 348 21.26 4.49 28.33
C ALA A 348 22.41 5.15 27.57
N LYS A 349 23.19 4.36 26.82
CA LYS A 349 24.16 4.93 25.90
C LYS A 349 23.38 5.58 24.76
N ASP A 350 23.60 6.87 24.55
CA ASP A 350 22.81 7.66 23.62
C ASP A 350 23.70 8.13 22.45
N PHE A 351 23.33 7.70 21.23
CA PHE A 351 24.04 8.03 19.99
C PHE A 351 23.57 9.32 19.32
N THR A 352 22.50 9.94 19.83
CA THR A 352 21.97 11.18 19.25
C THR A 352 22.87 12.38 19.54
N SER A 353 22.63 13.50 18.86
CA SER A 353 23.41 14.72 19.04
C SER A 353 23.42 15.21 20.50
N PRO A 354 24.60 15.51 21.10
CA PRO A 354 24.69 16.05 22.46
C PRO A 354 24.06 17.45 22.60
N PHE A 355 23.79 18.13 21.48
CA PHE A 355 23.11 19.42 21.47
C PHE A 355 21.59 19.30 21.59
N ARG A 356 21.02 18.10 21.57
CA ARG A 356 19.58 17.92 21.80
C ARG A 356 19.20 18.35 23.22
N GLU A 357 18.02 18.94 23.36
CA GLU A 357 17.53 19.39 24.67
C GLU A 357 17.36 18.22 25.65
N ALA A 358 16.94 17.06 25.17
CA ALA A 358 16.88 15.81 25.93
C ALA A 358 18.23 15.44 26.56
N ARG A 359 19.30 15.53 25.76
CA ARG A 359 20.69 15.27 26.19
C ARG A 359 21.21 16.28 27.19
N ARG A 360 20.62 17.47 27.21
CA ARG A 360 20.90 18.55 28.17
C ARG A 360 19.99 18.52 29.40
N GLY A 361 19.25 17.42 29.58
CA GLY A 361 18.47 17.14 30.79
C GLY A 361 17.02 17.63 30.76
N ARG A 362 16.54 18.19 29.63
CA ARG A 362 15.14 18.57 29.49
C ARG A 362 14.28 17.36 29.12
N THR A 363 13.06 17.30 29.63
CA THR A 363 12.07 16.35 29.10
C THR A 363 11.52 16.90 27.79
N THR A 364 11.50 16.06 26.76
CA THR A 364 11.02 16.36 25.40
C THR A 364 9.94 15.36 25.01
N ARG A 365 9.08 15.74 24.05
CA ARG A 365 8.08 14.84 23.45
C ARG A 365 8.55 14.39 22.10
N GLU A 366 9.13 13.20 22.05
CA GLU A 366 9.70 12.63 20.84
C GLU A 366 9.78 11.11 20.94
N GLY A 367 9.25 10.47 19.91
CA GLY A 367 9.43 9.05 19.66
C GLY A 367 10.87 8.74 19.32
N HIS A 368 11.26 7.50 19.58
CA HIS A 368 12.65 7.08 19.56
C HIS A 368 12.78 5.58 19.27
N LEU A 369 13.96 5.21 18.76
CA LEU A 369 14.34 3.82 18.52
C LEU A 369 15.44 3.45 19.50
N LEU A 370 15.25 2.32 20.18
CA LEU A 370 16.25 1.73 21.03
C LEU A 370 16.77 0.44 20.42
N ARG A 371 18.02 0.12 20.73
CA ARG A 371 18.62 -1.19 20.50
C ARG A 371 18.90 -1.88 21.83
N VAL A 372 18.49 -3.12 21.95
CA VAL A 372 18.52 -3.92 23.17
C VAL A 372 19.30 -5.21 22.89
N ASP A 373 20.29 -5.49 23.73
CA ASP A 373 20.97 -6.78 23.73
C ASP A 373 20.04 -7.84 24.33
N PRO A 374 19.62 -8.88 23.57
CA PRO A 374 18.70 -9.90 24.06
C PRO A 374 19.29 -10.74 25.21
N ARG A 375 20.61 -10.77 25.38
CA ARG A 375 21.29 -11.55 26.42
C ARG A 375 21.53 -10.72 27.67
N SER A 376 22.08 -9.52 27.52
CA SER A 376 22.46 -8.68 28.66
C SER A 376 21.39 -7.69 29.10
N GLY A 377 20.36 -7.44 28.26
CA GLY A 377 19.37 -6.40 28.51
C GLY A 377 19.92 -4.98 28.38
N LYS A 378 21.16 -4.82 27.88
CA LYS A 378 21.79 -3.51 27.69
C LYS A 378 21.06 -2.71 26.61
N ILE A 379 20.82 -1.43 26.87
CA ILE A 379 20.04 -0.55 25.99
C ILE A 379 20.90 0.59 25.46
N GLU A 380 20.71 0.88 24.18
CA GLU A 380 21.26 2.05 23.50
C GLU A 380 20.13 2.83 22.82
N ILE A 381 20.15 4.16 22.93
CA ILE A 381 19.26 5.06 22.18
C ILE A 381 19.93 5.35 20.85
N LEU A 382 19.32 4.93 19.75
CA LEU A 382 19.90 5.07 18.42
C LEU A 382 19.53 6.41 17.77
N LEU A 383 18.26 6.80 17.84
CA LEU A 383 17.71 8.00 17.20
C LEU A 383 16.47 8.48 17.95
N SER A 384 15.98 9.67 17.62
CA SER A 384 14.81 10.29 18.24
C SER A 384 14.11 11.25 17.28
N GLY A 385 13.05 11.90 17.72
CA GLY A 385 12.33 12.91 16.94
C GLY A 385 11.25 12.33 16.05
N LEU A 386 10.81 11.11 16.31
CA LEU A 386 9.62 10.52 15.67
C LEU A 386 8.36 10.99 16.42
N ARG A 387 7.16 10.80 15.85
CA ARG A 387 5.91 11.11 16.54
C ARG A 387 5.32 9.88 17.22
N ASN A 388 4.80 8.96 16.42
CA ASN A 388 4.19 7.71 16.88
C ASN A 388 4.45 6.63 15.84
N PRO A 389 5.71 6.18 15.74
CA PRO A 389 6.12 5.20 14.76
C PRO A 389 5.58 3.80 15.11
N PHE A 390 5.09 3.09 14.11
CA PHE A 390 4.64 1.70 14.23
C PHE A 390 5.33 0.83 13.17
N GLY A 391 5.71 -0.38 13.55
CA GLY A 391 6.53 -1.26 12.72
C GLY A 391 8.02 -0.90 12.69
N ILE A 392 8.85 -1.92 12.58
CA ILE A 392 10.26 -1.81 12.23
C ILE A 392 10.55 -2.93 11.22
N ALA A 393 11.10 -2.59 10.05
CA ALA A 393 11.48 -3.58 9.05
C ALA A 393 12.88 -3.32 8.53
N PHE A 394 13.65 -4.39 8.32
CA PHE A 394 14.99 -4.33 7.76
C PHE A 394 14.98 -4.75 6.29
N ASN A 395 15.61 -3.97 5.43
CA ASN A 395 15.80 -4.35 4.03
C ASN A 395 16.95 -5.37 3.90
N ARG A 396 17.25 -5.81 2.67
CA ARG A 396 18.32 -6.78 2.40
C ARG A 396 19.73 -6.29 2.75
N ASP A 397 19.93 -4.98 2.78
CA ASP A 397 21.21 -4.35 3.13
C ASP A 397 21.37 -4.18 4.66
N GLY A 398 20.33 -4.54 5.43
CA GLY A 398 20.32 -4.38 6.88
C GLY A 398 19.94 -2.97 7.36
N GLU A 399 19.39 -2.15 6.48
CA GLU A 399 18.90 -0.80 6.79
C GLU A 399 17.48 -0.87 7.36
N ALA A 400 17.21 -0.11 8.42
CA ALA A 400 15.95 -0.15 9.15
C ALA A 400 14.97 0.93 8.66
N PHE A 401 13.67 0.60 8.65
CA PHE A 401 12.59 1.50 8.24
C PHE A 401 11.42 1.42 9.22
N THR A 402 10.63 2.49 9.33
CA THR A 402 9.36 2.54 10.09
C THR A 402 8.31 3.36 9.35
N TYR A 403 7.05 3.25 9.78
CA TYR A 403 5.96 4.13 9.36
C TYR A 403 5.52 5.02 10.53
N ASP A 404 5.76 6.33 10.44
CA ASP A 404 5.52 7.33 11.49
C ASP A 404 4.25 8.13 11.23
N ALA A 405 3.52 8.42 12.32
CA ALA A 405 2.22 9.08 12.26
C ALA A 405 2.34 10.57 11.88
N ASP A 406 1.25 11.06 11.29
CA ASP A 406 1.07 12.44 10.85
C ASP A 406 0.82 13.41 12.02
N ALA A 407 0.67 14.69 11.74
CA ALA A 407 0.14 15.67 12.69
C ALA A 407 -1.34 15.92 12.40
N GLU A 408 -2.21 14.95 12.72
CA GLU A 408 -3.62 14.95 12.30
C GLU A 408 -4.40 16.22 12.68
N TYR A 409 -4.02 16.88 13.78
CA TYR A 409 -4.63 18.14 14.22
C TYR A 409 -4.30 19.35 13.33
N ASP A 410 -3.25 19.28 12.53
CA ASP A 410 -2.85 20.30 11.56
C ASP A 410 -3.33 19.95 10.13
N MET A 411 -4.14 18.90 9.96
CA MET A 411 -4.65 18.50 8.65
C MET A 411 -5.37 19.66 7.94
N GLY A 412 -5.01 19.85 6.66
CA GLY A 412 -5.51 20.96 5.84
C GLY A 412 -4.75 22.28 6.02
N ALA A 413 -3.86 22.39 7.00
CA ALA A 413 -2.99 23.55 7.16
C ALA A 413 -1.75 23.46 6.24
N PRO A 414 -1.18 24.61 5.82
CA PRO A 414 0.07 24.63 5.04
C PRO A 414 1.27 23.96 5.73
N TRP A 415 1.19 23.74 7.05
CA TRP A 415 2.23 23.13 7.87
C TRP A 415 1.91 21.70 8.34
N TYR A 416 0.91 21.06 7.75
CA TYR A 416 0.60 19.66 8.02
C TYR A 416 1.83 18.77 7.77
N ARG A 417 2.18 17.95 8.77
CA ARG A 417 3.17 16.88 8.64
C ARG A 417 2.42 15.58 8.32
N PRO A 418 2.58 14.99 7.13
CA PRO A 418 1.91 13.74 6.78
C PRO A 418 2.53 12.54 7.49
N THR A 419 1.89 11.37 7.36
CA THR A 419 2.52 10.09 7.72
C THR A 419 3.71 9.85 6.81
N ARG A 420 4.72 9.18 7.36
CA ARG A 420 6.04 9.06 6.71
C ARG A 420 6.62 7.68 6.84
N VAL A 421 7.11 7.14 5.74
CA VAL A 421 8.11 6.07 5.81
C VAL A 421 9.45 6.72 6.06
N ASN A 422 10.11 6.35 7.16
CA ASN A 422 11.41 6.90 7.53
C ASN A 422 12.49 5.82 7.43
N HIS A 423 13.61 6.15 6.78
CA HIS A 423 14.85 5.36 6.87
C HIS A 423 15.55 5.70 8.19
N LEU A 424 15.68 4.72 9.07
CA LEU A 424 16.11 4.87 10.46
C LEU A 424 17.64 4.90 10.62
N ALA A 425 18.25 6.05 10.34
CA ALA A 425 19.68 6.29 10.53
C ALA A 425 20.09 6.51 12.01
N VAL A 426 21.14 5.81 12.45
CA VAL A 426 21.74 5.99 13.80
C VAL A 426 22.25 7.42 13.98
N GLY A 427 21.98 8.01 15.15
CA GLY A 427 22.25 9.40 15.48
C GLY A 427 21.22 10.39 14.95
N GLY A 428 20.24 9.91 14.16
CA GLY A 428 19.22 10.72 13.53
C GLY A 428 18.27 11.44 14.50
N ASP A 429 17.80 12.60 14.06
CA ASP A 429 16.72 13.38 14.66
C ASP A 429 15.67 13.67 13.58
N TYR A 430 14.45 13.14 13.74
CA TYR A 430 13.35 13.30 12.76
C TYR A 430 12.45 14.49 13.07
N GLY A 431 12.89 15.36 13.99
CA GLY A 431 12.39 16.71 14.22
C GLY A 431 11.12 16.85 15.05
N TRP A 432 10.30 15.80 15.20
CA TRP A 432 9.05 15.89 15.95
C TRP A 432 9.27 16.33 17.40
N ARG A 433 8.55 17.37 17.82
CA ARG A 433 8.57 17.90 19.20
C ARG A 433 7.18 18.21 19.77
N GLY A 434 6.12 17.68 19.17
CA GLY A 434 4.73 17.96 19.58
C GLY A 434 4.33 19.44 19.43
N VAL A 435 4.94 20.15 18.47
CA VAL A 435 4.66 21.56 18.20
C VAL A 435 3.74 21.69 16.98
N THR A 436 2.65 22.42 17.12
CA THR A 436 1.73 22.78 16.03
C THR A 436 1.95 24.25 15.62
N LYS A 437 1.42 24.64 14.44
CA LYS A 437 1.47 26.05 13.95
C LYS A 437 2.89 26.60 13.72
N GLN A 438 3.84 25.73 13.43
CA GLN A 438 5.20 26.11 13.04
C GLN A 438 5.33 26.14 11.51
N TRP A 439 6.49 26.55 11.02
CA TRP A 439 6.74 26.67 9.59
C TRP A 439 6.54 25.33 8.88
N PRO A 440 6.07 25.32 7.63
CA PRO A 440 5.82 24.09 6.89
C PRO A 440 7.00 23.13 6.82
N PRO A 441 6.75 21.81 6.84
CA PRO A 441 7.78 20.79 6.81
C PRO A 441 8.42 20.64 5.41
N TYR A 442 8.32 21.60 4.49
CA TYR A 442 9.12 21.62 3.26
C TYR A 442 10.25 22.65 3.29
N TYR A 443 10.35 23.46 4.35
CA TYR A 443 11.45 24.39 4.53
C TYR A 443 12.74 23.62 4.88
N PRO A 444 13.85 23.74 4.12
CA PRO A 444 15.06 22.93 4.33
C PRO A 444 15.71 23.07 5.71
N ASP A 445 15.43 24.19 6.39
CA ASP A 445 15.86 24.55 7.74
C ASP A 445 14.90 24.08 8.84
N HIS A 446 13.80 23.40 8.47
CA HIS A 446 12.89 22.78 9.43
C HIS A 446 13.55 21.54 10.06
N PRO A 447 13.49 21.37 11.41
CA PRO A 447 14.12 20.23 12.10
C PRO A 447 13.59 18.85 11.65
N ASP A 448 12.39 18.79 11.04
CA ASP A 448 11.78 17.56 10.52
C ASP A 448 12.33 17.10 9.15
N ASN A 449 13.22 17.88 8.53
CA ASN A 449 13.63 17.70 7.12
C ASN A 449 15.04 17.18 6.91
N ALA A 450 15.74 16.84 7.99
CA ALA A 450 17.16 16.53 7.92
C ALA A 450 17.47 15.09 7.46
N LEU A 451 16.47 14.20 7.35
CA LEU A 451 16.69 12.76 7.17
C LEU A 451 15.80 12.16 6.08
N PRO A 452 16.24 11.07 5.41
CA PRO A 452 15.50 10.49 4.30
C PRO A 452 14.14 9.97 4.78
N ASN A 453 13.08 10.58 4.25
CA ASN A 453 11.69 10.19 4.48
C ASN A 453 10.93 10.18 3.16
N LEU A 454 9.85 9.41 3.14
CA LEU A 454 8.85 9.42 2.08
C LEU A 454 7.52 9.80 2.71
N ASP A 455 7.01 10.96 2.36
CA ASP A 455 5.66 11.40 2.72
C ASP A 455 4.63 10.50 2.01
N ILE A 456 3.76 9.86 2.79
CA ILE A 456 2.69 8.99 2.28
C ILE A 456 1.36 9.76 2.17
N GLY A 457 1.08 10.63 3.14
CA GLY A 457 -0.12 11.45 3.17
C GLY A 457 -0.84 11.33 4.50
N LYS A 458 -2.17 11.29 4.47
CA LYS A 458 -2.95 10.95 5.66
C LYS A 458 -2.92 9.45 5.89
N GLY A 459 -2.94 9.03 7.15
CA GLY A 459 -2.90 7.62 7.51
C GLY A 459 -2.83 7.38 9.02
N SER A 460 -2.89 6.12 9.42
CA SER A 460 -2.77 5.63 10.78
C SER A 460 -1.82 4.42 10.82
N PRO A 461 -0.50 4.64 10.92
CA PRO A 461 0.48 3.55 10.88
C PRO A 461 0.19 2.41 11.87
N THR A 462 0.14 1.17 11.36
CA THR A 462 -0.07 -0.04 12.19
C THR A 462 1.06 -1.06 12.09
N ALA A 463 1.72 -1.20 10.94
CA ALA A 463 2.86 -2.10 10.78
C ALA A 463 3.65 -1.81 9.50
N ILE A 464 4.84 -2.38 9.41
CA ILE A 464 5.69 -2.34 8.22
C ILE A 464 6.44 -3.66 8.06
N ALA A 465 6.59 -4.14 6.83
CA ALA A 465 7.33 -5.37 6.53
C ALA A 465 7.91 -5.34 5.11
N PHE A 466 9.10 -5.91 4.92
CA PHE A 466 9.59 -6.20 3.58
C PHE A 466 9.09 -7.57 3.11
N GLY A 467 8.74 -7.69 1.84
CA GLY A 467 8.33 -8.96 1.24
C GLY A 467 9.47 -9.97 1.02
N THR A 468 10.68 -9.69 1.47
CA THR A 468 11.91 -10.41 1.14
C THR A 468 11.84 -11.90 1.47
N GLU A 469 11.22 -12.24 2.60
CA GLU A 469 11.02 -13.60 3.09
C GLU A 469 9.66 -14.20 2.72
N SER A 470 8.83 -13.46 1.98
CA SER A 470 7.53 -13.93 1.53
C SER A 470 7.62 -14.84 0.29
N SER A 471 6.56 -15.61 0.07
CA SER A 471 6.30 -16.35 -1.17
C SER A 471 5.58 -15.50 -2.24
N PHE A 472 5.58 -14.17 -2.11
CA PHE A 472 4.89 -13.28 -3.04
C PHE A 472 5.56 -13.26 -4.43
N PRO A 473 4.83 -12.90 -5.50
CA PRO A 473 5.38 -12.90 -6.86
C PRO A 473 6.27 -11.68 -7.15
N GLY A 474 7.36 -11.90 -7.89
CA GLY A 474 8.17 -10.86 -8.55
C GLY A 474 8.48 -9.64 -7.67
N LYS A 475 8.06 -8.46 -8.13
CA LYS A 475 8.31 -7.15 -7.50
C LYS A 475 7.88 -7.06 -6.03
N TYR A 476 6.91 -7.87 -5.59
CA TYR A 476 6.40 -7.83 -4.23
C TYR A 476 7.38 -8.38 -3.20
N ARG A 477 8.32 -9.25 -3.59
CA ARG A 477 9.40 -9.70 -2.70
C ARG A 477 10.46 -8.65 -2.44
N ASP A 478 10.54 -7.64 -3.28
CA ASP A 478 11.47 -6.52 -3.15
C ASP A 478 10.75 -5.26 -2.62
N ALA A 479 9.46 -5.37 -2.32
CA ALA A 479 8.63 -4.25 -1.86
C ALA A 479 8.66 -4.10 -0.34
N LEU A 480 8.50 -2.86 0.09
CA LEU A 480 8.15 -2.47 1.44
C LEU A 480 6.63 -2.34 1.54
N PHE A 481 6.02 -3.10 2.43
CA PHE A 481 4.60 -3.03 2.75
C PHE A 481 4.44 -2.17 4.00
N VAL A 482 3.56 -1.16 3.91
CA VAL A 482 3.11 -0.36 5.05
C VAL A 482 1.63 -0.60 5.25
N LEU A 483 1.23 -0.77 6.50
CA LEU A 483 -0.16 -1.01 6.89
C LEU A 483 -0.70 0.24 7.59
N ASP A 484 -1.93 0.59 7.22
CA ASP A 484 -2.66 1.79 7.63
C ASP A 484 -4.06 1.41 8.13
#